data_AF-A0A4U9ILX7-F1
#
_entry.id   AF-A0A4U9ILX7-F1
#
_cell.length_a   1.000
_cell.length_b   1.000
_cell.length_c   1.000
_cell.angle_alpha   90.00
_cell.angle_beta   90.00
_cell.angle_gamma   90.00
#
_symmetry.space_group_name_H-M   'P 1'
#
loop_
_entity.id
_entity.type
_entity.pdbx_description
1 polymer ?
#
loop_
_entity_poly.entity_id
_entity_poly.type
_entity_poly.pdbx_seq_one_letter_code
_entity_poly.pdbx_strand_id
1 'polypeptide(L)'
;MTGSATVHGVANSDCTKLVGIEIAKSDWTPLNDWQIFHDFFHKGPHCRLLRVDLQTGESRRDPRRENWLGHPIYRPFDDNTVAFCHEGPHDLVDARMWMVNEDGSNVRKVKEHAEGESCTHEFWVPNGSALVYVSYLKGEQGRTVYSFNPDTGENRRGNENAGLFAPDE
;
A
#
# COMPACT_ATOMS: atom_id res chain seq x y z
N MET A 1 -26.08 9.58 -8.85
CA MET A 1 -24.88 8.75 -9.05
C MET A 1 -23.67 9.51 -8.50
N THR A 2 -23.14 9.11 -7.36
CA THR A 2 -21.90 9.68 -6.81
C THR A 2 -20.73 9.11 -7.61
N GLY A 3 -20.15 9.89 -8.52
CA GLY A 3 -18.97 9.46 -9.29
C GLY A 3 -17.75 9.25 -8.39
N SER A 4 -16.89 8.32 -8.76
CA SER A 4 -15.55 8.14 -8.20
C SER A 4 -14.53 8.22 -9.34
N ALA A 5 -13.30 8.60 -9.01
CA ALA A 5 -12.16 8.43 -9.90
C ALA A 5 -11.35 7.25 -9.40
N THR A 6 -11.11 6.26 -10.26
CA THR A 6 -10.08 5.24 -9.99
C THR A 6 -8.74 5.90 -10.22
N VAL A 7 -7.91 5.94 -9.19
CA VAL A 7 -6.65 6.69 -9.23
C VAL A 7 -5.50 5.79 -9.67
N HIS A 8 -5.38 4.59 -9.08
CA HIS A 8 -4.40 3.55 -9.46
C HIS A 8 -5.02 2.16 -9.38
N GLY A 9 -4.51 1.21 -10.17
CA GLY A 9 -4.87 -0.21 -10.08
C GLY A 9 -3.81 -1.14 -10.65
N VAL A 10 -3.71 -2.34 -10.08
CA VAL A 10 -2.69 -3.35 -10.39
C VAL A 10 -3.37 -4.72 -10.49
N ALA A 11 -2.97 -5.53 -11.47
CA ALA A 11 -3.49 -6.88 -11.67
C ALA A 11 -2.80 -7.90 -10.75
N ASN A 12 -3.48 -9.02 -10.44
CA ASN A 12 -2.85 -10.17 -9.79
C ASN A 12 -1.91 -10.91 -10.76
N SER A 13 -1.14 -11.89 -10.24
CA SER A 13 -0.16 -12.67 -11.03
C SER A 13 -0.78 -13.34 -12.27
N ASP A 14 -2.01 -13.82 -12.17
CA ASP A 14 -2.69 -14.53 -13.26
C ASP A 14 -3.38 -13.58 -14.26
N CYS A 15 -3.31 -12.26 -14.05
CA CYS A 15 -4.03 -11.26 -14.84
C CYS A 15 -5.56 -11.49 -14.91
N THR A 16 -6.15 -12.08 -13.88
CA THR A 16 -7.60 -12.38 -13.81
C THR A 16 -8.36 -11.42 -12.91
N LYS A 17 -7.67 -10.71 -12.01
CA LYS A 17 -8.24 -9.76 -11.07
C LYS A 17 -7.43 -8.47 -11.07
N LEU A 18 -8.10 -7.37 -10.77
CA LEU A 18 -7.48 -6.07 -10.53
C LEU A 18 -7.88 -5.55 -9.16
N VAL A 19 -6.90 -5.05 -8.41
CA VAL A 19 -7.14 -4.25 -7.22
C VAL A 19 -6.84 -2.79 -7.54
N GLY A 20 -7.67 -1.88 -7.05
CA GLY A 20 -7.52 -0.46 -7.27
C GLY A 20 -7.99 0.36 -6.09
N ILE A 21 -7.74 1.66 -6.17
CA ILE A 21 -8.23 2.64 -5.20
C ILE A 21 -9.12 3.63 -5.91
N GLU A 22 -10.30 3.83 -5.34
CA GLU A 22 -11.22 4.88 -5.72
C GLU A 22 -11.14 6.02 -4.71
N ILE A 23 -11.08 7.26 -5.23
CA ILE A 23 -11.30 8.47 -4.44
C ILE A 23 -12.65 9.05 -4.83
N ALA A 24 -13.45 9.49 -3.85
CA ALA A 24 -14.70 10.19 -4.13
C ALA A 24 -14.44 11.41 -5.02
N LYS A 25 -15.26 11.59 -6.06
CA LYS A 25 -15.05 12.68 -7.03
C LYS A 25 -15.16 14.06 -6.40
N SER A 26 -15.94 14.21 -5.33
CA SER A 26 -16.04 15.45 -4.54
C SER A 26 -14.75 15.79 -3.80
N ASP A 27 -13.91 14.79 -3.54
CA ASP A 27 -12.69 14.98 -2.78
C ASP A 27 -11.51 15.28 -3.69
N TRP A 28 -11.45 14.58 -4.83
CA TRP A 28 -10.35 14.63 -5.77
C TRP A 28 -9.99 16.05 -6.21
N THR A 29 -8.69 16.33 -6.15
CA THR A 29 -8.08 17.56 -6.68
C THR A 29 -6.75 17.19 -7.34
N PRO A 30 -6.33 17.87 -8.43
CA PRO A 30 -5.00 17.68 -8.98
C PRO A 30 -3.94 18.14 -7.96
N LEU A 31 -2.94 17.28 -7.72
CA LEU A 31 -1.83 17.54 -6.80
C LEU A 31 -0.65 18.11 -7.60
N ASN A 32 -0.50 19.43 -7.59
CA ASN A 32 0.52 20.15 -8.38
C ASN A 32 1.50 20.96 -7.52
N ASP A 33 1.30 21.02 -6.20
CA ASP A 33 2.25 21.61 -5.25
C ASP A 33 2.16 20.95 -3.85
N TRP A 34 3.11 21.30 -2.98
CA TRP A 34 3.22 20.76 -1.62
C TRP A 34 2.11 21.22 -0.67
N GLN A 35 1.57 22.44 -0.85
CA GLN A 35 0.50 22.94 0.00
C GLN A 35 -0.78 22.16 -0.28
N ILE A 36 -1.12 21.94 -1.55
CA ILE A 36 -2.28 21.15 -1.95
C ILE A 36 -2.13 19.70 -1.49
N PHE A 37 -0.93 19.12 -1.58
CA PHE A 37 -0.66 17.77 -1.07
C PHE A 37 -0.96 17.67 0.44
N HIS A 38 -0.49 18.66 1.21
CA HIS A 38 -0.71 18.73 2.65
C HIS A 38 -2.19 18.97 2.98
N ASP A 39 -2.85 19.92 2.30
CA ASP A 39 -4.27 20.21 2.48
C ASP A 39 -5.16 19.02 2.09
N PHE A 40 -4.79 18.29 1.04
CA PHE A 40 -5.49 17.09 0.60
C PHE A 40 -5.39 15.97 1.64
N PHE A 41 -4.24 15.80 2.28
CA PHE A 41 -4.11 14.89 3.42
C PHE A 41 -5.04 15.28 4.58
N HIS A 42 -5.00 16.55 5.01
CA HIS A 42 -5.84 17.04 6.11
C HIS A 42 -7.34 17.04 5.81
N LYS A 43 -7.72 17.08 4.53
CA LYS A 43 -9.12 16.93 4.10
C LYS A 43 -9.70 15.56 4.45
N GLY A 44 -8.87 14.53 4.61
CA GLY A 44 -9.33 13.16 4.86
C GLY A 44 -10.19 12.61 3.71
N PRO A 45 -9.64 12.51 2.48
CA PRO A 45 -10.43 12.19 1.31
C PRO A 45 -11.07 10.82 1.44
N HIS A 46 -12.33 10.69 1.00
CA HIS A 46 -13.06 9.44 1.07
C HIS A 46 -12.53 8.48 0.02
N CYS A 47 -11.69 7.54 0.47
CA CYS A 47 -11.10 6.52 -0.37
C CYS A 47 -11.66 5.14 -0.03
N ARG A 48 -11.52 4.20 -0.97
CA ARG A 48 -11.79 2.78 -0.75
C ARG A 48 -11.00 1.90 -1.70
N LEU A 49 -10.79 0.65 -1.30
CA LEU A 49 -10.33 -0.39 -2.21
C LEU A 49 -11.48 -0.86 -3.11
N LEU A 50 -11.12 -1.11 -4.37
CA LEU A 50 -11.94 -1.66 -5.43
C LEU A 50 -11.27 -2.95 -5.91
N ARG A 51 -12.06 -4.00 -6.09
CA ARG A 51 -11.66 -5.25 -6.72
C ARG A 51 -12.51 -5.46 -7.95
N VAL A 52 -11.88 -5.88 -9.04
CA VAL A 52 -12.53 -6.15 -10.32
C VAL A 52 -12.11 -7.51 -10.81
N ASP A 53 -13.09 -8.37 -11.09
CA ASP A 53 -12.86 -9.58 -11.86
C ASP A 53 -12.74 -9.18 -13.34
N LEU A 54 -11.60 -9.47 -13.95
CA LEU A 54 -11.29 -9.01 -15.31
C LEU A 54 -11.94 -9.86 -16.40
N GLN A 55 -12.46 -11.05 -16.07
CA GLN A 55 -13.16 -11.91 -17.02
C GLN A 55 -14.62 -11.51 -17.17
N THR A 56 -15.26 -11.18 -16.06
CA THR A 56 -16.70 -10.89 -15.97
C THR A 56 -17.00 -9.38 -15.93
N GLY A 57 -16.05 -8.57 -15.47
CA GLY A 57 -16.24 -7.15 -15.18
C GLY A 57 -16.96 -6.88 -13.86
N GLU A 58 -17.25 -7.91 -13.05
CA GLU A 58 -17.86 -7.73 -11.74
C GLU A 58 -16.91 -6.97 -10.80
N SER A 59 -17.48 -6.05 -10.01
CA SER A 59 -16.70 -5.20 -9.11
C SER A 59 -17.21 -5.26 -7.67
N ARG A 60 -16.29 -5.45 -6.74
CA ARG A 60 -16.52 -5.39 -5.30
C ARG A 60 -15.81 -4.18 -4.71
N ARG A 61 -16.47 -3.51 -3.78
CA ARG A 61 -15.97 -2.26 -3.19
C ARG A 61 -16.02 -2.35 -1.69
N ASP A 62 -14.90 -2.03 -1.06
CA ASP A 62 -14.83 -1.97 0.40
C ASP A 62 -15.57 -0.72 0.92
N PRO A 63 -15.93 -0.69 2.21
CA PRO A 63 -16.45 0.50 2.84
C PRO A 63 -15.51 1.70 2.64
N ARG A 64 -16.09 2.87 2.39
CA ARG A 64 -15.33 4.12 2.31
C ARG A 64 -14.71 4.46 3.67
N ARG A 65 -13.51 5.04 3.63
CA ARG A 65 -12.78 5.54 4.79
C ARG A 65 -12.31 6.96 4.52
N GLU A 66 -12.25 7.78 5.56
CA GLU A 66 -11.74 9.17 5.51
C GLU A 66 -10.21 9.21 5.61
N ASN A 67 -9.55 8.34 4.83
CA ASN A 67 -8.09 8.25 4.78
C ASN A 67 -7.66 8.31 3.32
N TRP A 68 -6.58 9.02 3.04
CA TRP A 68 -6.00 9.00 1.71
C TRP A 68 -5.27 7.67 1.47
N LEU A 69 -5.86 6.81 0.64
CA LEU A 69 -5.28 5.53 0.27
C LEU A 69 -4.48 5.64 -1.04
N GLY A 70 -3.40 4.87 -1.15
CA GLY A 70 -2.59 4.75 -2.36
C GLY A 70 -2.00 3.36 -2.58
N HIS A 71 -1.33 3.22 -3.72
CA HIS A 71 -0.44 2.11 -4.07
C HIS A 71 -0.96 0.69 -3.75
N PRO A 72 -2.13 0.27 -4.28
CA PRO A 72 -2.63 -1.07 -4.05
C PRO A 72 -1.86 -2.10 -4.90
N ILE A 73 -1.38 -3.18 -4.27
CA ILE A 73 -0.58 -4.22 -4.93
C ILE A 73 -0.94 -5.61 -4.38
N TYR A 74 -1.28 -6.55 -5.27
CA TYR A 74 -1.42 -7.96 -4.90
C TYR A 74 -0.06 -8.56 -4.51
N ARG A 75 -0.08 -9.47 -3.54
CA ARG A 75 1.05 -10.37 -3.30
C ARG A 75 1.20 -11.31 -4.49
N PRO A 76 2.40 -11.44 -5.09
CA PRO A 76 2.62 -12.41 -6.16
C PRO A 76 2.23 -13.82 -5.74
N PHE A 77 1.47 -14.51 -6.59
CA PHE A 77 1.01 -15.88 -6.41
C PHE A 77 0.12 -16.11 -5.16
N ASP A 78 -0.39 -15.05 -4.54
CA ASP A 78 -1.35 -15.08 -3.44
C ASP A 78 -2.40 -13.97 -3.62
N ASP A 79 -3.49 -14.33 -4.29
CA ASP A 79 -4.66 -13.47 -4.50
C ASP A 79 -5.34 -13.02 -3.20
N ASN A 80 -5.07 -13.68 -2.06
CA ASN A 80 -5.74 -13.34 -0.81
C ASN A 80 -5.09 -12.15 -0.11
N THR A 81 -3.84 -11.78 -0.44
CA THR A 81 -3.12 -10.72 0.26
C THR A 81 -2.92 -9.50 -0.63
N VAL A 82 -3.47 -8.36 -0.20
CA VAL A 82 -3.28 -7.06 -0.86
C VAL A 82 -2.53 -6.13 0.09
N ALA A 83 -1.42 -5.56 -0.37
CA ALA A 83 -0.79 -4.42 0.31
C ALA A 83 -1.32 -3.10 -0.29
N PHE A 84 -1.41 -2.07 0.53
CA PHE A 84 -1.79 -0.71 0.14
C PHE A 84 -1.11 0.29 1.08
N CYS A 85 -1.18 1.58 0.77
CA CYS A 85 -0.62 2.61 1.62
C CYS A 85 -1.63 3.67 2.08
N HIS A 86 -1.32 4.30 3.21
CA HIS A 86 -1.84 5.62 3.56
C HIS A 86 -0.90 6.67 2.96
N GLU A 87 -1.40 7.46 2.02
CA GLU A 87 -0.67 8.56 1.41
C GLU A 87 -0.76 9.82 2.29
N GLY A 88 0.26 10.67 2.19
CA GLY A 88 0.34 11.90 2.95
C GLY A 88 1.77 12.27 3.32
N PRO A 89 1.96 13.41 4.02
CA PRO A 89 3.26 13.85 4.49
C PRO A 89 3.86 12.83 5.44
N HIS A 90 5.13 12.48 5.24
CA HIS A 90 5.79 11.41 5.99
C HIS A 90 5.86 11.64 7.51
N ASP A 91 5.76 12.90 7.95
CA ASP A 91 5.73 13.32 9.34
C ASP A 91 4.35 13.27 9.99
N LEU A 92 3.28 13.16 9.19
CA LEU A 92 1.89 13.13 9.67
C LEU A 92 1.23 11.75 9.50
N VAL A 93 1.73 10.92 8.59
CA VAL A 93 1.23 9.55 8.40
C VAL A 93 1.72 8.65 9.54
N ASP A 94 0.78 8.06 10.27
CA ASP A 94 1.04 7.18 11.42
C ASP A 94 1.73 5.87 11.04
N ALA A 95 1.28 5.25 9.95
CA ALA A 95 1.91 4.11 9.31
C ALA A 95 1.59 4.16 7.82
N ARG A 96 2.61 4.08 6.98
CA ARG A 96 2.41 4.16 5.53
C ARG A 96 1.88 2.84 4.98
N MET A 97 2.45 1.71 5.38
CA MET A 97 2.26 0.43 4.70
C MET A 97 1.28 -0.47 5.45
N TRP A 98 0.26 -0.95 4.74
CA TRP A 98 -0.83 -1.77 5.28
C TRP A 98 -1.08 -2.99 4.41
N MET A 99 -1.71 -4.00 5.00
CA MET A 99 -2.20 -5.19 4.32
C MET A 99 -3.66 -5.45 4.66
N VAL A 100 -4.36 -6.09 3.74
CA VAL A 100 -5.75 -6.53 3.90
C VAL A 100 -5.95 -7.83 3.13
N ASN A 101 -6.87 -8.66 3.60
CA ASN A 101 -7.28 -9.84 2.87
C ASN A 101 -8.17 -9.46 1.67
N GLU A 102 -8.31 -10.35 0.69
CA GLU A 102 -9.13 -10.11 -0.50
C GLU A 102 -10.62 -9.94 -0.19
N ASP A 103 -11.10 -10.55 0.89
CA ASP A 103 -12.44 -10.34 1.42
C ASP A 103 -12.59 -9.04 2.22
N GLY A 104 -11.55 -8.21 2.34
CA GLY A 104 -11.55 -6.96 3.10
C GLY A 104 -11.31 -7.13 4.62
N SER A 105 -11.13 -8.37 5.09
CA SER A 105 -10.81 -8.67 6.49
C SER A 105 -9.32 -8.48 6.80
N ASN A 106 -8.94 -8.60 8.08
CA ASN A 106 -7.55 -8.63 8.54
C ASN A 106 -6.70 -7.42 8.08
N VAL A 107 -7.30 -6.23 8.13
CA VAL A 107 -6.58 -4.97 7.91
C VAL A 107 -5.53 -4.79 8.99
N ARG A 108 -4.26 -4.72 8.62
CA ARG A 108 -3.14 -4.67 9.54
C ARG A 108 -1.99 -3.82 9.00
N LYS A 109 -1.24 -3.19 9.91
CA LYS A 109 -0.01 -2.49 9.56
C LYS A 109 1.08 -3.50 9.21
N VAL A 110 1.91 -3.18 8.22
CA VAL A 110 3.16 -3.90 7.94
C VAL A 110 4.17 -3.62 9.05
N LYS A 111 4.23 -2.37 9.50
CA LYS A 111 5.14 -1.93 10.54
C LYS A 111 4.55 -0.76 11.32
N GLU A 112 4.71 -0.82 12.64
CA GLU A 112 4.57 0.36 13.49
C GLU A 112 5.82 1.24 13.32
N HIS A 113 5.62 2.51 12.97
CA HIS A 113 6.71 3.46 12.78
C HIS A 113 7.27 3.88 14.14
N ALA A 114 8.59 3.89 14.28
CA ALA A 114 9.23 4.56 15.40
C ALA A 114 9.05 6.08 15.29
N GLU A 115 9.23 6.81 16.39
CA GLU A 115 9.14 8.27 16.38
C GLU A 115 10.17 8.87 15.41
N GLY A 116 9.69 9.67 14.45
CA GLY A 116 10.53 10.26 13.41
C GLY A 116 10.94 9.28 12.29
N GLU A 117 10.40 8.05 12.27
CA GLU A 117 10.62 7.08 11.20
C GLU A 117 9.65 7.32 10.03
N SER A 118 10.18 7.26 8.81
CA SER A 118 9.40 7.26 7.58
C SER A 118 9.73 6.03 6.76
N CYS A 119 8.71 5.23 6.45
CA CYS A 119 8.82 4.08 5.55
C CYS A 119 8.26 4.44 4.16
N THR A 120 8.91 3.99 3.09
CA THR A 120 8.50 4.24 1.70
C THR A 120 9.11 3.21 0.74
N HIS A 121 8.87 3.36 -0.56
CA HIS A 121 9.38 2.50 -1.62
C HIS A 121 9.03 1.02 -1.41
N GLU A 122 7.81 0.75 -0.98
CA GLU A 122 7.32 -0.59 -0.73
C GLU A 122 7.08 -1.38 -2.03
N PHE A 123 7.53 -2.63 -2.10
CA PHE A 123 7.27 -3.52 -3.23
C PHE A 123 7.37 -4.99 -2.81
N TRP A 124 6.67 -5.88 -3.51
CA TRP A 124 6.79 -7.32 -3.29
C TRP A 124 8.06 -7.88 -3.93
N VAL A 125 8.73 -8.78 -3.23
CA VAL A 125 9.69 -9.71 -3.88
C VAL A 125 8.92 -10.50 -4.96
N PRO A 126 9.51 -10.74 -6.15
CA PRO A 126 8.78 -11.36 -7.27
C PRO A 126 8.11 -12.70 -6.96
N ASN A 127 8.70 -13.52 -6.08
CA ASN A 127 8.11 -14.80 -5.64
C ASN A 127 7.10 -14.66 -4.50
N GLY A 128 6.76 -13.44 -4.07
CA GLY A 128 5.78 -13.17 -3.02
C GLY A 128 6.25 -13.49 -1.60
N SER A 129 7.52 -13.85 -1.39
CA SER A 129 8.05 -14.25 -0.07
C SER A 129 8.08 -13.13 0.97
N ALA A 130 8.24 -11.88 0.55
CA ALA A 130 8.28 -10.72 1.44
C ALA A 130 7.85 -9.43 0.76
N LEU A 131 7.37 -8.48 1.56
CA LEU A 131 7.23 -7.08 1.16
C LEU A 131 8.50 -6.34 1.59
N VAL A 132 9.21 -5.72 0.65
CA VAL A 132 10.41 -4.94 0.91
C VAL A 132 10.06 -3.46 0.96
N TYR A 133 10.73 -2.70 1.83
CA TYR A 133 10.57 -1.25 1.91
C TYR A 133 11.87 -0.58 2.41
N VAL A 134 11.92 0.75 2.29
CA VAL A 134 13.02 1.58 2.79
C VAL A 134 12.54 2.38 3.99
N SER A 135 13.30 2.34 5.09
CA SER A 135 13.09 3.16 6.27
C SER A 135 14.20 4.20 6.42
N TYR A 136 13.81 5.40 6.85
CA TYR A 136 14.65 6.52 7.22
C TYR A 136 14.22 7.01 8.60
N LEU A 137 15.19 7.28 9.48
CA LEU A 137 14.95 7.89 10.78
C LEU A 137 15.42 9.35 10.79
N LYS A 138 14.55 10.26 11.24
CA LYS A 138 14.88 11.68 11.33
C LYS A 138 16.13 11.91 12.18
N GLY A 139 17.11 12.60 11.60
CA GLY A 139 18.39 12.88 12.24
C GLY A 139 19.49 11.86 11.93
N GLU A 140 19.15 10.72 11.31
CA GLU A 140 20.14 9.78 10.79
C GLU A 140 20.44 10.05 9.30
N GLN A 141 21.71 9.89 8.91
CA GLN A 141 22.13 10.02 7.51
C GLN A 141 21.81 8.75 6.68
N GLY A 142 21.54 7.63 7.36
CA GLY A 142 21.35 6.32 6.74
C GLY A 142 19.92 6.06 6.27
N ARG A 143 19.79 5.32 5.18
CA ARG A 143 18.56 4.64 4.79
C ARG A 143 18.77 3.15 4.96
N THR A 144 17.78 2.46 5.50
CA THR A 144 17.86 1.03 5.76
C THR A 144 16.76 0.31 4.97
N VAL A 145 17.13 -0.70 4.20
CA VAL A 145 16.18 -1.61 3.56
C VAL A 145 15.68 -2.61 4.61
N TYR A 146 14.38 -2.89 4.60
CA TYR A 146 13.76 -3.93 5.41
C TYR A 146 12.97 -4.89 4.53
N SER A 147 12.79 -6.12 5.02
CA SER A 147 11.82 -7.07 4.47
C SER A 147 10.77 -7.38 5.54
N PHE A 148 9.53 -7.54 5.12
CA PHE A 148 8.42 -7.96 5.95
C PHE A 148 7.91 -9.32 5.47
N ASN A 149 7.90 -10.31 6.36
CA ASN A 149 7.29 -11.60 6.08
C ASN A 149 5.78 -11.51 6.32
N PRO A 150 4.93 -11.67 5.28
CA PRO A 150 3.49 -11.48 5.41
C PRO A 150 2.77 -12.58 6.18
N ASP A 151 3.41 -13.75 6.32
CA ASP A 151 2.86 -14.92 6.98
C ASP A 151 3.15 -14.88 8.50
N THR A 152 4.32 -14.37 8.90
CA THR A 152 4.72 -14.26 10.32
C THR A 152 4.50 -12.88 10.93
N GLY A 153 4.43 -11.82 10.12
CA GLY A 153 4.35 -10.44 10.59
C GLY A 153 5.69 -9.84 11.03
N GLU A 154 6.81 -10.50 10.73
CA GLU A 154 8.14 -10.06 11.17
C GLU A 154 8.79 -9.12 10.16
N ASN A 155 9.42 -8.05 10.67
CA ASN A 155 10.27 -7.15 9.89
C ASN A 155 11.75 -7.49 10.15
N ARG A 156 12.54 -7.66 9.09
CA ARG A 156 13.98 -7.96 9.15
C ARG A 156 14.80 -6.89 8.44
N ARG A 157 15.97 -6.58 8.99
CA ARG A 157 16.83 -5.51 8.47
C ARG A 157 17.67 -6.02 7.30
N GLY A 158 18.05 -5.15 6.36
CA GLY A 158 18.73 -5.48 5.11
C GLY A 158 19.96 -6.40 5.17
N ASN A 159 20.72 -6.40 6.26
CA ASN A 159 21.84 -7.32 6.48
C ASN A 159 21.41 -8.76 6.81
N GLU A 160 20.17 -8.94 7.26
CA GLU A 160 19.52 -10.23 7.52
C GLU A 160 18.73 -10.73 6.30
N ASN A 161 18.71 -9.94 5.22
CA ASN A 161 17.95 -10.25 4.00
C ASN A 161 18.71 -11.13 2.99
N ALA A 162 19.82 -11.76 3.40
CA ALA A 162 20.59 -12.64 2.53
C ALA A 162 19.70 -13.77 1.99
N GLY A 163 19.57 -13.87 0.66
CA GLY A 163 18.74 -14.88 -0.01
C GLY A 163 17.37 -14.40 -0.52
N LEU A 164 16.88 -13.22 -0.11
CA LEU A 164 15.56 -12.71 -0.54
C LEU A 164 15.44 -12.45 -2.05
N PHE A 165 16.56 -12.16 -2.71
CA PHE A 165 16.64 -11.96 -4.15
C PHE A 165 17.52 -13.01 -4.83
N ALA A 166 17.82 -14.11 -4.14
CA ALA A 166 18.48 -15.23 -4.80
C ALA A 166 17.52 -15.79 -5.86
N PRO A 167 18.01 -16.14 -7.07
CA PRO A 167 17.19 -16.83 -8.03
C PRO A 167 16.74 -18.18 -7.43
N ASP A 168 15.48 -18.55 -7.67
CA ASP A 168 15.02 -19.91 -7.38
C ASP A 168 15.85 -20.88 -8.25
N GLU A 169 16.39 -21.95 -7.64
CA GLU A 169 17.16 -23.01 -8.34
C GLU A 169 16.30 -23.82 -9.33
#